data_AF-A0A7X7KCG0-F1
#
_entry.id   AF-A0A7X7KCG0-F1
#
_cell.length_a   1.000
_cell.length_b   1.000
_cell.length_c   1.000
_cell.angle_alpha   90.00
_cell.angle_beta   90.00
_cell.angle_gamma   90.00
#
_symmetry.space_group_name_H-M   'P 1'
#
loop_
_entity.id
_entity.type
_entity.pdbx_description
1 polymer ?
#
loop_
_entity_poly.entity_id
_entity_poly.type
_entity_poly.pdbx_seq_one_letter_code
_entity_poly.pdbx_strand_id
1 'polypeptide(L)'
;ERGIFSRVKPHENFFRVRDENCTVYTGRGAWELKYRYSWLDAYDAGLLGFDYVGDHTFGVNWYLTPYTRLMLEYIHSGINQNQGAGVGDLNIVQMRAQIDF
;
A
#
# COMPACT_ATOMS: atom_id res chain seq x y z
N GLU A 1 5.65 -29.80 -0.80
CA GLU A 1 4.51 -28.91 -0.46
C GLU A 1 4.33 -27.90 -1.59
N ARG A 2 3.12 -27.75 -2.14
CA ARG A 2 2.87 -26.75 -3.20
C ARG A 2 2.45 -25.44 -2.53
N GLY A 3 3.39 -24.50 -2.43
CA GLY A 3 3.14 -23.15 -1.92
C GLY A 3 2.30 -22.33 -2.90
N ILE A 4 1.00 -22.58 -2.94
CA ILE A 4 0.06 -21.74 -3.66
C ILE A 4 -0.55 -20.80 -2.62
N PHE A 5 -0.10 -19.55 -2.61
CA PHE A 5 -0.81 -18.50 -1.87
C PHE A 5 -2.24 -18.44 -2.40
N SER A 6 -3.21 -18.77 -1.55
CA SER A 6 -4.61 -18.69 -1.92
C SER A 6 -5.01 -17.22 -2.10
N ARG A 7 -5.92 -16.97 -3.05
CA ARG A 7 -6.43 -15.63 -3.31
C ARG A 7 -7.24 -15.16 -2.10
N VAL A 8 -7.03 -13.91 -1.69
CA VAL A 8 -7.92 -13.24 -0.73
C VAL A 8 -9.30 -13.17 -1.37
N LYS A 9 -10.26 -13.92 -0.83
CA LYS A 9 -11.66 -13.88 -1.24
C LYS A 9 -12.41 -13.04 -0.21
N PRO A 10 -12.94 -11.87 -0.58
CA PRO A 10 -13.83 -11.13 0.31
C PRO A 10 -14.99 -12.02 0.77
N HIS A 11 -15.35 -11.92 2.05
CA HIS A 11 -16.56 -12.57 2.56
C HIS A 11 -17.81 -12.05 1.84
N GLU A 12 -17.78 -10.78 1.42
CA GLU A 12 -18.86 -10.12 0.68
C GLU A 12 -18.30 -9.19 -0.39
N ASN A 13 -18.92 -9.18 -1.57
CA ASN A 13 -18.58 -8.24 -2.64
C ASN A 13 -19.04 -6.82 -2.32
N PHE A 14 -18.34 -5.84 -2.87
CA PHE A 14 -18.71 -4.44 -2.79
C PHE A 14 -19.91 -4.13 -3.69
N PHE A 15 -20.94 -3.58 -3.03
CA PHE A 15 -22.26 -3.12 -3.43
C PHE A 15 -23.31 -4.16 -3.87
N ARG A 16 -24.45 -4.16 -3.15
CA ARG A 16 -25.66 -4.96 -3.36
C ARG A 16 -25.41 -6.45 -3.59
N VAL A 17 -25.13 -7.16 -2.49
CA VAL A 17 -25.11 -8.63 -2.44
C VAL A 17 -26.45 -9.13 -1.86
N ARG A 18 -26.88 -10.32 -2.25
CA ARG A 18 -28.08 -10.97 -1.71
C ARG A 18 -27.67 -11.97 -0.64
N ASP A 19 -28.35 -11.92 0.50
CA ASP A 19 -28.19 -12.91 1.57
C ASP A 19 -28.81 -14.25 1.20
N GLU A 20 -28.53 -15.28 2.01
CA GLU A 20 -29.23 -16.56 2.03
C GLU A 20 -30.76 -16.37 2.15
N ASN A 21 -31.18 -15.27 2.78
CA ASN A 21 -32.58 -14.84 2.91
C ASN A 21 -33.07 -13.91 1.77
N CYS A 22 -32.38 -13.87 0.62
CA CYS A 22 -32.69 -13.01 -0.53
C CYS A 22 -32.76 -11.49 -0.24
N THR A 23 -32.27 -11.04 0.92
CA THR A 23 -32.27 -9.63 1.31
C THR A 23 -31.06 -8.92 0.71
N VAL A 24 -31.28 -7.74 0.10
CA VAL A 24 -30.21 -6.97 -0.54
C VAL A 24 -29.48 -6.14 0.52
N TYR A 25 -28.20 -6.41 0.72
CA TYR A 25 -27.34 -5.65 1.62
C TYR A 25 -26.11 -5.09 0.89
N THR A 26 -25.51 -4.06 1.48
CA THR A 26 -24.30 -3.42 0.93
C THR A 26 -23.08 -4.09 1.53
N GLY A 27 -22.51 -5.06 0.82
CA GLY A 27 -21.24 -5.65 1.20
C GLY A 27 -20.11 -4.60 1.11
N ARG A 28 -19.18 -4.66 2.08
CA ARG A 28 -18.13 -3.63 2.24
C ARG A 28 -16.84 -3.96 1.49
N GLY A 29 -16.79 -5.10 0.79
CA GLY A 29 -15.55 -5.68 0.26
C GLY A 29 -14.65 -6.18 1.39
N ALA A 30 -13.40 -6.51 1.06
CA ALA A 30 -12.35 -6.74 2.06
C ALA A 30 -11.34 -5.59 2.07
N TRP A 31 -10.87 -5.22 3.25
CA TRP A 31 -9.88 -4.16 3.44
C TRP A 31 -8.61 -4.76 4.03
N GLU A 32 -7.48 -4.40 3.46
CA GLU A 32 -6.15 -4.77 3.94
C GLU A 32 -5.33 -3.50 4.08
N LEU A 33 -4.73 -3.34 5.25
CA LEU A 33 -3.87 -2.20 5.57
C LEU A 33 -2.42 -2.66 5.52
N LYS A 34 -1.57 -1.82 4.93
CA LYS A 34 -0.13 -2.05 4.80
C LYS A 34 0.62 -0.87 5.37
N TYR A 35 1.61 -1.14 6.20
CA TYR A 35 2.60 -0.16 6.60
C TYR A 35 3.98 -0.73 6.37
N ARG A 36 4.86 0.05 5.75
CA ARG A 36 6.26 -0.28 5.53
C ARG A 36 7.11 0.91 5.92
N TYR A 37 8.07 0.66 6.80
CA TYR A 37 9.14 1.60 7.11
C TYR A 37 10.43 1.09 6.52
N SER A 38 11.17 1.95 5.82
CA SER A 38 12.48 1.67 5.26
C SER A 38 13.44 2.78 5.67
N TRP A 39 14.69 2.43 5.93
CA TRP A 39 15.73 3.38 6.25
C TRP A 39 17.01 2.97 5.54
N LEU A 40 17.78 3.96 5.09
CA LEU A 40 19.06 3.79 4.42
C LEU A 40 20.08 4.70 5.10
N ASP A 41 21.18 4.11 5.54
CA ASP A 41 22.36 4.83 6.02
C ASP A 41 23.41 4.82 4.90
N ALA A 42 23.81 6.01 4.45
CA ALA A 42 24.74 6.20 3.34
C ALA A 42 26.07 6.84 3.80
N TYR A 43 26.34 6.89 5.11
CA TYR A 43 27.48 7.58 5.72
C TYR A 43 28.86 7.15 5.16
N ASP A 44 29.06 5.86 4.89
CA ASP A 44 30.38 5.32 4.51
C ASP A 44 30.61 5.27 2.98
N ALA A 45 29.59 5.53 2.16
CA ALA A 45 29.70 5.32 0.72
C ALA A 45 30.35 6.48 -0.04
N GLY A 46 30.44 7.69 0.53
CA GLY A 46 31.00 8.90 -0.11
C GLY A 46 30.34 9.32 -1.44
N LEU A 47 29.36 8.55 -1.94
CA LEU A 47 28.85 8.59 -3.31
C LEU A 47 27.57 9.41 -3.44
N LEU A 48 26.87 9.65 -2.33
CA LEU A 48 25.49 10.13 -2.36
C LEU A 48 25.27 11.47 -1.64
N GLY A 49 26.24 11.97 -0.89
CA GLY A 49 26.18 13.29 -0.27
C GLY A 49 25.20 13.44 0.90
N PHE A 50 24.31 12.48 1.15
CA PHE A 50 23.37 12.45 2.29
C PHE A 50 23.74 11.36 3.30
N ASP A 51 23.40 11.56 4.57
CA ASP A 51 23.78 10.64 5.66
C ASP A 51 22.67 9.63 5.96
N TYR A 52 21.42 10.10 6.05
CA TYR A 52 20.27 9.25 6.36
C TYR A 52 19.07 9.53 5.46
N VAL A 53 18.45 8.47 4.94
CA VAL A 53 17.17 8.53 4.21
C VAL A 53 16.15 7.63 4.91
N GLY A 54 14.98 8.17 5.21
CA GLY A 54 13.89 7.45 5.85
C GLY A 54 12.62 7.50 5.00
N ASP A 55 12.05 6.34 4.70
CA ASP A 55 10.82 6.20 3.91
C ASP A 55 9.71 5.54 4.74
N HIS A 56 8.60 6.24 4.88
CA HIS A 56 7.35 5.73 5.42
C HIS A 56 6.36 5.48 4.28
N THR A 57 5.95 4.24 4.08
CA THR A 57 4.91 3.85 3.13
C THR A 57 3.68 3.36 3.88
N PHE A 58 2.56 4.05 3.71
CA PHE A 58 1.24 3.61 4.15
C PHE A 58 0.44 3.17 2.94
N GLY A 59 -0.28 2.07 3.03
CA GLY A 59 -1.07 1.52 1.93
C GLY A 59 -2.40 0.94 2.40
N VAL A 60 -3.41 1.09 1.56
CA VAL A 60 -4.74 0.54 1.75
C VAL A 60 -5.12 -0.23 0.49
N ASN A 61 -5.35 -1.52 0.65
CA ASN A 61 -5.82 -2.41 -0.40
C ASN A 61 -7.30 -2.71 -0.14
N TRP A 62 -8.15 -2.23 -1.03
CA TRP A 62 -9.59 -2.47 -1.01
C TRP A 62 -9.99 -3.47 -2.10
N TYR A 63 -10.37 -4.65 -1.66
CA TYR A 63 -10.87 -5.73 -2.51
C TYR A 63 -12.38 -5.55 -2.70
N LEU A 64 -12.76 -4.99 -3.85
CA LEU A 64 -14.16 -4.74 -4.21
C LEU A 64 -14.87 -6.05 -4.57
N THR A 65 -14.21 -6.92 -5.32
CA THR A 65 -14.75 -8.24 -5.70
C THR A 65 -13.61 -9.24 -5.73
N PRO A 66 -13.92 -10.53 -5.96
CA PRO A 66 -13.07 -11.54 -6.56
C PRO A 66 -11.89 -10.97 -7.32
N TYR A 67 -12.33 -10.27 -8.37
CA TYR A 67 -11.64 -9.93 -9.60
C TYR A 67 -11.10 -8.51 -9.60
N THR A 68 -11.60 -7.64 -8.72
CA THR A 68 -11.23 -6.22 -8.70
C THR A 68 -10.67 -5.82 -7.36
N ARG A 69 -9.44 -5.29 -7.36
CA ARG A 69 -8.82 -4.65 -6.20
C ARG A 69 -8.36 -3.23 -6.52
N LEU A 70 -8.59 -2.32 -5.59
CA LEU A 70 -8.05 -0.96 -5.57
C LEU A 70 -6.95 -0.89 -4.52
N MET A 71 -5.83 -0.30 -4.87
CA MET A 71 -4.68 -0.14 -3.99
C MET A 71 -4.33 1.34 -3.95
N LEU A 72 -4.28 1.92 -2.76
CA LEU A 72 -3.89 3.29 -2.52
C LEU A 72 -2.65 3.27 -1.63
N GLU A 73 -1.60 3.96 -2.04
CA GLU A 73 -0.34 4.04 -1.31
C GLU A 73 0.05 5.52 -1.13
N TYR A 74 0.47 5.86 0.08
CA TYR A 74 1.03 7.14 0.45
C TYR A 74 2.45 6.91 0.95
N ILE A 75 3.42 7.51 0.28
CA ILE A 75 4.84 7.37 0.57
C ILE A 75 5.35 8.75 0.97
N HIS A 76 5.94 8.82 2.16
CA HIS A 76 6.65 9.98 2.66
C HIS A 76 8.12 9.61 2.81
N SER A 77 9.00 10.29 2.09
CA SER A 77 10.45 10.08 2.09
C SER A 77 11.13 11.36 2.56
N GLY A 78 11.96 11.25 3.58
CA GLY A 78 12.74 12.35 4.13
C GLY A 78 14.24 12.08 3.99
N ILE A 79 14.98 13.06 3.49
CA ILE A 79 16.43 13.00 3.33
C ILE A 79 17.08 14.01 4.27
N ASN A 80 17.96 13.53 5.16
CA ASN A 80 18.77 14.37 6.04
C ASN A 80 20.22 14.43 5.54
N GLN A 81 20.66 15.63 5.17
CA GLN A 81 22.02 15.92 4.73
C GLN A 81 22.74 16.74 5.82
N ASN A 82 23.83 16.20 6.39
CA ASN A 82 24.55 16.83 7.51
C ASN A 82 25.47 18.00 7.09
N GLN A 83 25.44 18.43 5.82
CA GLN A 83 26.35 19.43 5.24
C GLN A 83 25.62 20.72 4.78
N GLY A 84 24.66 21.22 5.57
CA GLY A 84 24.10 22.58 5.42
C GLY A 84 23.25 22.85 4.16
N ALA A 85 23.02 21.86 3.31
CA ALA A 85 22.15 21.95 2.15
C ALA A 85 20.84 21.19 2.44
N GLY A 86 19.76 21.95 2.70
CA GLY A 86 18.34 21.58 2.64
C GLY A 86 17.90 20.17 3.08
N VAL A 87 17.06 20.12 4.12
CA VAL A 87 16.17 18.96 4.35
C VAL A 87 15.22 18.85 3.16
N GLY A 88 15.17 17.66 2.54
CA GLY A 88 14.30 17.38 1.40
C GLY A 88 13.21 16.38 1.78
N ASP A 89 11.96 16.85 1.78
CA ASP A 89 10.77 16.01 2.01
C ASP A 89 10.06 15.72 0.69
N LEU A 90 9.80 14.44 0.41
CA LEU A 90 9.09 13.97 -0.77
C LEU A 90 7.81 13.24 -0.35
N ASN A 91 6.67 13.71 -0.85
CA ASN A 91 5.37 13.11 -0.63
C ASN A 91 4.83 12.56 -1.95
N ILE A 92 4.52 11.27 -1.99
CA ILE A 92 4.00 10.59 -3.17
C ILE A 92 2.67 9.93 -2.81
N VAL A 93 1.63 10.20 -3.60
CA VAL A 93 0.37 9.46 -3.55
C VAL A 93 0.27 8.62 -4.82
N GLN A 94 0.11 7.31 -4.65
CA GLN A 94 -0.06 6.36 -5.74
C GLN A 94 -1.41 5.66 -5.62
N MET A 95 -2.12 5.56 -6.73
CA MET A 95 -3.34 4.77 -6.83
C MET A 95 -3.17 3.73 -7.94
N ARG A 96 -3.63 2.51 -7.70
CA ARG A 96 -3.61 1.41 -8.65
C ARG A 96 -4.93 0.66 -8.62
N ALA A 97 -5.56 0.51 -9.78
CA ALA A 97 -6.67 -0.42 -9.97
C ALA A 97 -6.14 -1.67 -10.67
N GLN A 98 -6.53 -2.84 -10.17
CA GLN A 98 -6.23 -4.10 -10.82
C GLN A 98 -7.52 -4.89 -11.03
N ILE A 99 -7.71 -5.32 -12.28
CA ILE A 99 -8.83 -6.13 -12.74
C ILE A 99 -8.24 -7.41 -13.31
N ASP A 100 -8.73 -8.54 -12.85
CA ASP A 100 -8.34 -9.89 -13.25
C ASP A 100 -9.52 -10.54 -14.00
N PHE A 101 -9.26 -11.22 -15.13
CA PHE A 101 -10.29 -11.73 -16.06
C PHE A 101 -10.26 -13.25 -16.23
#